data_AF-A0A1A8HKV5-F1
#
_entry.id   AF-A0A1A8HKV5-F1
#
_cell.length_a   1.000
_cell.length_b   1.000
_cell.length_c   1.000
_cell.angle_alpha   90.00
_cell.angle_beta   90.00
_cell.angle_gamma   90.00
#
_symmetry.space_group_name_H-M   'P 1'
#
loop_
_entity.id
_entity.type
_entity.pdbx_description
1 polymer ?
#
loop_
_entity_poly.entity_id
_entity_poly.type
_entity_poly.pdbx_seq_one_letter_code
_entity_poly.pdbx_strand_id
1 'polypeptide(L)'
;VLAGNHDHAGNVKAQIDYSLKSDRWKFPSYYYELNFRIPNTGKTLTIIMLDTVVLCGNSDDFLDEQPRGPACAVEANRQLVWLQERLARSRADFLL
;
A
#
# COMPACT_ATOMS: atom_id res chain seq x y z
N VAL A 1 -3.22 3.94 6.57
CA VAL A 1 -4.33 3.99 5.60
C VAL A 1 -3.79 3.53 4.26
N LEU A 2 -4.60 2.89 3.42
CA LEU A 2 -4.27 2.59 2.03
C LEU A 2 -5.49 2.96 1.16
N ALA A 3 -5.27 3.18 -0.14
CA ALA A 3 -6.32 3.61 -1.07
C ALA A 3 -6.98 2.40 -1.74
N GLY A 4 -8.31 2.45 -1.87
CA GLY A 4 -9.11 1.53 -2.68
C GLY A 4 -9.42 2.09 -4.08
N ASN A 5 -10.21 1.33 -4.85
CA ASN A 5 -10.68 1.68 -6.20
C ASN A 5 -11.35 3.06 -6.26
N HIS A 6 -12.32 3.34 -5.37
CA HIS A 6 -13.02 4.62 -5.36
C HIS A 6 -12.15 5.81 -4.95
N ASP A 7 -11.12 5.58 -4.12
CA ASP A 7 -10.16 6.63 -3.76
C ASP A 7 -9.36 7.09 -4.99
N HIS A 8 -9.01 6.13 -5.85
CA HIS A 8 -8.34 6.36 -7.14
C HIS A 8 -9.24 6.95 -8.22
N ALA A 9 -10.56 6.82 -8.11
CA ALA A 9 -11.50 7.62 -8.91
C ALA A 9 -11.49 9.12 -8.50
N GLY A 10 -10.95 9.43 -7.32
CA GLY A 10 -10.73 10.78 -6.80
C GLY A 10 -9.26 11.21 -6.88
N ASN A 11 -8.74 11.77 -5.78
CA ASN A 11 -7.37 12.25 -5.69
C ASN A 11 -6.66 11.65 -4.46
N VAL A 12 -6.03 10.49 -4.63
CA VAL A 12 -5.27 9.80 -3.58
C VAL A 12 -4.10 10.66 -3.06
N LYS A 13 -3.49 11.49 -3.91
CA LYS A 13 -2.41 12.39 -3.48
C LYS A 13 -2.91 13.40 -2.42
N ALA A 14 -4.16 13.86 -2.53
CA ALA A 14 -4.76 14.70 -1.50
C ALA A 14 -4.95 13.96 -0.17
N GLN A 15 -5.27 12.65 -0.21
CA GLN A 15 -5.35 11.83 1.01
C GLN A 15 -3.98 11.60 1.65
N ILE A 16 -2.94 11.41 0.84
CA ILE A 16 -1.54 11.36 1.32
C ILE A 16 -1.17 12.72 1.96
N ASP A 17 -1.44 13.83 1.27
CA ASP A 17 -1.13 15.17 1.77
C ASP A 17 -1.91 15.54 3.03
N TYR A 18 -3.08 14.91 3.25
CA TYR A 18 -3.83 15.08 4.48
C TYR A 18 -3.08 14.58 5.73
N SER A 19 -2.04 13.75 5.58
CA SER A 19 -1.13 13.41 6.69
C SER A 19 -0.39 14.61 7.25
N LEU A 20 -0.25 15.70 6.48
CA LEU A 20 0.33 16.97 6.97
C LEU A 20 -0.68 17.82 7.76
N LYS A 21 -1.97 17.45 7.74
CA LYS A 21 -3.05 18.19 8.40
C LYS A 21 -3.52 17.51 9.68
N SER A 22 -3.50 16.18 9.75
CA SER A 22 -4.00 15.42 10.89
C SER A 22 -2.95 14.45 11.42
N ASP A 23 -2.52 14.64 12.68
CA ASP A 23 -1.51 13.81 13.30
C ASP A 23 -1.88 12.33 13.37
N ARG A 24 -3.18 12.02 13.56
CA ARG A 24 -3.68 10.64 13.59
C ARG A 24 -3.78 10.00 12.21
N TRP A 25 -3.76 10.80 11.13
CA TRP A 25 -3.85 10.29 9.77
C TRP A 25 -2.46 9.95 9.23
N LYS A 26 -2.14 8.65 9.19
CA LYS A 26 -0.86 8.15 8.67
C LYS A 26 -1.08 7.46 7.32
N PHE A 27 -0.81 8.18 6.24
CA PHE A 27 -0.81 7.72 4.86
C PHE A 27 0.38 8.34 4.10
N PRO A 28 1.62 7.91 4.35
CA PRO A 28 2.83 8.59 3.88
C PRO A 28 3.12 8.45 2.38
N SER A 29 2.62 7.40 1.74
CA SER A 29 2.80 7.10 0.31
C SER A 29 1.78 6.04 -0.13
N TYR A 30 1.64 5.82 -1.44
CA TYR A 30 0.72 4.83 -2.02
C TYR A 30 0.93 3.42 -1.44
N TYR A 31 2.17 2.99 -1.33
CA TYR A 31 2.57 1.75 -0.67
C TYR A 31 3.74 2.02 0.28
N TYR A 32 3.78 1.32 1.41
CA TYR A 32 4.76 1.53 2.48
C TYR A 32 4.75 0.37 3.48
N GLU A 33 5.75 0.30 4.36
CA GLU A 33 5.79 -0.68 5.44
C GLU A 33 5.61 -0.02 6.81
N LEU A 34 5.01 -0.75 7.74
CA LEU A 34 4.90 -0.39 9.14
C LEU A 34 5.65 -1.43 9.96
N ASN A 35 6.45 -0.98 10.92
CA ASN A 35 7.26 -1.85 11.77
C ASN A 35 6.90 -1.63 13.24
N PHE A 36 6.58 -2.70 13.94
CA PHE A 36 6.14 -2.68 15.33
C PHE A 36 6.97 -3.64 16.18
N ARG A 37 7.16 -3.28 17.45
CA ARG A 37 7.61 -4.20 18.50
C ARG A 37 6.41 -4.58 19.34
N ILE A 38 6.18 -5.88 19.52
CA ILE A 38 5.07 -6.38 20.33
C ILE A 38 5.46 -6.25 21.81
N PRO A 39 4.76 -5.42 22.60
CA PRO A 39 5.13 -5.15 23.98
C PRO A 39 5.25 -6.42 24.81
N ASN A 40 6.26 -6.48 25.69
CA ASN A 40 6.49 -7.59 26.63
C ASN A 40 6.75 -8.97 26.01
N THR A 41 7.07 -9.07 24.71
CA THR A 41 7.33 -10.37 24.05
C THR A 41 8.71 -10.48 23.39
N GLY A 42 9.40 -9.35 23.18
CA GLY A 42 10.63 -9.30 22.39
C GLY A 42 10.41 -9.54 20.88
N LYS A 43 9.17 -9.75 20.44
CA LYS A 43 8.82 -10.04 19.04
C LYS A 43 8.54 -8.77 18.24
N THR A 44 8.62 -8.92 16.93
CA THR A 44 8.46 -7.86 15.93
C THR A 44 7.37 -8.22 14.92
N LEU A 45 6.66 -7.20 14.44
CA LEU A 45 5.63 -7.31 13.41
C LEU A 45 5.92 -6.29 12.31
N THR A 46 6.00 -6.74 11.08
CA THR A 46 5.99 -5.88 9.89
C THR A 46 4.64 -6.01 9.19
N ILE A 47 4.05 -4.90 8.78
CA ILE A 47 2.85 -4.85 7.95
C ILE A 47 3.21 -4.14 6.65
N ILE A 48 3.03 -4.80 5.50
CA ILE A 48 3.25 -4.25 4.18
C ILE A 48 1.92 -3.70 3.64
N MET A 49 1.85 -2.39 3.48
CA MET A 49 0.70 -1.69 2.92
C MET A 49 0.90 -1.56 1.42
N LEU A 50 -0.02 -2.12 0.63
CA LEU A 50 0.03 -2.11 -0.83
C LEU A 50 -1.04 -1.21 -1.42
N ASP A 51 -0.71 -0.64 -2.57
CA ASP A 51 -1.69 -0.03 -3.46
C ASP A 51 -2.01 -1.00 -4.59
N THR A 52 -3.09 -1.75 -4.41
CA THR A 52 -3.52 -2.78 -5.35
C THR A 52 -4.10 -2.20 -6.64
N VAL A 53 -4.58 -0.96 -6.63
CA VAL A 53 -5.06 -0.27 -7.83
C VAL A 53 -3.89 0.08 -8.74
N VAL A 54 -2.77 0.56 -8.17
CA VAL A 54 -1.52 0.78 -8.93
C VAL A 54 -0.96 -0.54 -9.47
N LEU A 55 -1.06 -1.65 -8.72
CA LEU A 55 -0.53 -2.96 -9.14
C LEU A 55 -1.38 -3.63 -10.22
N CYS A 56 -2.71 -3.59 -10.08
CA CYS A 56 -3.62 -4.45 -10.82
C CYS A 56 -4.58 -3.69 -11.74
N GLY A 57 -4.72 -2.38 -11.57
CA GLY A 57 -5.75 -1.56 -12.23
C GLY A 57 -6.92 -1.23 -11.33
N ASN A 58 -7.73 -0.26 -11.75
CA ASN A 58 -8.95 0.11 -11.04
C ASN A 58 -10.10 -0.81 -11.49
N SER A 59 -10.84 -1.39 -10.53
CA SER A 59 -12.02 -2.20 -10.82
C SER A 59 -13.15 -1.38 -11.45
N ASP A 60 -13.26 -0.10 -11.08
CA ASP A 60 -14.34 0.79 -11.54
C ASP A 60 -14.21 1.14 -13.03
N ASP A 61 -13.07 0.85 -13.66
CA ASP A 61 -12.84 1.05 -15.10
C ASP A 61 -13.60 0.01 -15.95
N PHE A 62 -14.15 -1.05 -15.34
CA PHE A 62 -14.76 -2.18 -16.04
C PHE A 62 -16.14 -2.54 -15.49
N LEU A 63 -17.07 -2.94 -16.37
CA LEU A 63 -18.46 -3.26 -16.03
C LEU A 63 -18.62 -4.45 -15.08
N ASP A 64 -17.66 -5.39 -15.09
CA ASP A 64 -17.63 -6.56 -14.22
C ASP A 64 -16.90 -6.30 -12.90
N GLU A 65 -16.47 -5.05 -12.64
CA GLU A 65 -15.75 -4.63 -11.44
C GLU A 65 -14.47 -5.47 -11.20
N GLN A 66 -13.85 -5.96 -12.28
CA GLN A 66 -12.60 -6.72 -12.22
C GLN A 66 -11.44 -5.90 -12.77
N PRO A 67 -10.33 -5.75 -12.00
CA PRO A 67 -9.16 -5.05 -12.51
C PRO A 67 -8.48 -5.89 -13.61
N ARG A 68 -8.31 -5.32 -14.81
CA ARG A 68 -7.76 -6.04 -15.99
C ARG A 68 -6.28 -5.77 -16.26
N GLY A 69 -5.64 -4.95 -15.45
CA GLY A 69 -4.24 -4.57 -15.59
C GLY A 69 -4.00 -3.13 -15.13
N PRO A 70 -2.76 -2.81 -14.72
CA PRO A 70 -2.43 -1.50 -14.19
C PRO A 70 -2.51 -0.42 -15.28
N ALA A 71 -2.92 0.79 -14.89
CA ALA A 71 -2.88 1.96 -15.77
C ALA A 71 -1.45 2.29 -16.26
N CYS A 72 -0.43 1.96 -15.46
CA CYS A 72 0.98 2.10 -15.83
C CYS A 72 1.78 0.87 -15.40
N ALA A 73 2.21 0.07 -16.37
CA ALA A 73 3.00 -1.15 -16.12
C ALA A 73 4.34 -0.87 -15.42
N VAL A 74 4.96 0.30 -15.68
CA VAL A 74 6.24 0.68 -15.05
C VAL A 74 6.06 0.92 -13.55
N GLU A 75 5.03 1.65 -13.13
CA GLU A 75 4.77 1.91 -11.70
C GLU A 75 4.31 0.64 -10.97
N ALA A 76 3.48 -0.19 -11.63
CA ALA A 76 3.10 -1.50 -11.10
C ALA A 76 4.34 -2.37 -10.84
N ASN A 77 5.25 -2.46 -11.83
CA ASN A 77 6.46 -3.23 -11.68
C ASN A 77 7.40 -2.66 -10.60
N ARG A 78 7.49 -1.33 -10.45
CA ARG A 78 8.26 -0.73 -9.35
C ARG A 78 7.73 -1.14 -7.98
N GLN A 79 6.40 -1.12 -7.78
CA GLN A 79 5.80 -1.56 -6.53
C GLN A 79 6.01 -3.08 -6.32
N LEU A 80 5.90 -3.89 -7.37
CA LEU A 80 6.11 -5.33 -7.28
C LEU A 80 7.54 -5.70 -6.90
N VAL A 81 8.54 -5.06 -7.53
CA VAL A 81 9.95 -5.24 -7.17
C VAL A 81 10.20 -4.78 -5.73
N TRP A 82 9.67 -3.62 -5.34
CA TRP A 82 9.77 -3.14 -3.97
C TRP A 82 9.19 -4.14 -2.96
N LEU A 83 8.01 -4.71 -3.24
CA LEU A 83 7.39 -5.72 -2.39
C LEU A 83 8.27 -6.96 -2.27
N GLN A 84 8.77 -7.49 -3.40
CA GLN A 84 9.67 -8.65 -3.41
C GLN A 84 10.93 -8.41 -2.56
N GLU A 85 11.52 -7.23 -2.67
CA GLU A 85 12.69 -6.84 -1.87
C GLU A 85 12.37 -6.77 -0.37
N ARG A 86 11.21 -6.21 0.03
CA ARG A 86 10.80 -6.15 1.44
C ARG A 86 10.54 -7.52 2.01
N LEU A 87 9.82 -8.38 1.28
CA LEU A 87 9.56 -9.75 1.69
C LEU A 87 10.87 -10.54 1.87
N ALA A 88 11.80 -10.43 0.92
CA ALA A 88 13.07 -11.15 0.96
C ALA A 88 14.01 -10.68 2.10
N ARG A 89 13.92 -9.40 2.49
CA ARG A 89 14.78 -8.81 3.54
C ARG A 89 14.18 -8.87 4.94
N SER A 90 12.88 -9.14 5.07
CA SER A 90 12.22 -9.13 6.37
C SER A 90 12.83 -10.15 7.32
N ARG A 91 13.02 -9.71 8.57
CA ARG A 91 13.43 -10.56 9.71
C ARG A 91 12.41 -10.49 10.85
N ALA A 92 11.23 -9.95 10.59
CA ALA A 92 10.20 -9.83 11.60
C ALA A 92 9.66 -11.21 11.98
N ASP A 93 9.28 -11.38 13.25
CA ASP A 93 8.65 -12.63 13.72
C ASP A 93 7.31 -12.87 13.04
N PHE A 94 6.61 -11.79 12.66
CA PHE A 94 5.38 -11.81 11.88
C PHE A 94 5.47 -10.80 10.74
N LEU A 95 4.97 -11.20 9.57
CA LEU A 95 4.81 -10.34 8.41
C LEU A 95 3.39 -10.48 7.88
N LEU A 96 2.71 -9.34 7.72
CA LEU A 96 1.36 -9.21 7.16
C LEU A 96 1.42 -8.41 5.86
#